data_AF-A0A7W8H7I6-F1
#
_entry.id   AF-A0A7W8H7I6-F1
#
_cell.length_a   1.000
_cell.length_b   1.000
_cell.length_c   1.000
_cell.angle_alpha   90.00
_cell.angle_beta   90.00
_cell.angle_gamma   90.00
#
_symmetry.space_group_name_H-M   'P 1'
#
loop_
_entity.id
_entity.type
_entity.pdbx_description
1 polymer ?
#
loop_
_entity_poly.entity_id
_entity_poly.type
_entity_poly.pdbx_seq_one_letter_code
_entity_poly.pdbx_strand_id
1 'polypeptide(L)'
;MAHRFFKYCIGLAGIVALSSFFVPEQAIASQLFPEVVLSSEEEAGDALKNDVVCLDISQGDIYISSEGYSREDDGTLTAFEGVYRISGNSREDYGIYILDGIHTVILDDLTIDQRTLRQCCPMIVGEDCDLTLYLHGDNVLFAGAGYSGLVVRDGASVDIQGFGLGSIALMAYPENTGEGLVGTSAIDVEEDACIQYPETIGDEDEIDIYTGDNRLSPERACTYNEEPYLQITYSVSHRCTVLSPEADCTHSQYCLECGREVRGKTPHIIGSAATCTEGATCSVCGETVGDALGHRGVWKLDQVSGNGRYRREVMICTVCHETLYRTVDTGENK
;
A
#
# COMPACT_ATOMS: atom_id res chain seq x y z
N MET A 1 7.02 6.15 73.26
CA MET A 1 8.28 6.65 72.66
C MET A 1 7.83 7.43 71.42
N ALA A 2 7.82 8.77 71.39
CA ALA A 2 8.96 9.71 71.40
C ALA A 2 9.72 9.73 70.05
N HIS A 3 10.05 10.87 69.41
CA HIS A 3 9.57 12.27 69.52
C HIS A 3 10.22 13.12 68.39
N ARG A 4 9.67 14.32 68.10
CA ARG A 4 10.17 15.42 67.20
C ARG A 4 9.71 15.29 65.73
N PHE A 5 9.14 16.29 65.03
CA PHE A 5 9.09 17.78 65.05
C PHE A 5 10.36 18.55 64.64
N PHE A 6 10.25 19.33 63.54
CA PHE A 6 10.63 20.76 63.34
C PHE A 6 10.30 21.16 61.87
N LYS A 7 10.06 22.41 61.43
CA LYS A 7 9.19 23.52 61.92
C LYS A 7 9.15 24.70 60.89
N TYR A 8 7.99 25.35 60.70
CA TYR A 8 7.74 26.74 60.20
C TYR A 8 7.93 26.99 58.66
N CYS A 9 7.19 27.84 57.89
CA CYS A 9 6.31 29.05 58.08
C CYS A 9 7.09 30.40 58.17
N ILE A 10 6.69 31.59 57.67
CA ILE A 10 5.46 32.26 57.10
C ILE A 10 5.94 33.14 55.89
N GLY A 11 5.17 33.64 54.89
CA GLY A 11 3.74 33.59 54.50
C GLY A 11 3.11 34.96 54.13
N LEU A 12 1.99 34.97 53.37
CA LEU A 12 1.06 36.08 52.98
C LEU A 12 1.45 37.16 51.92
N ALA A 13 0.69 37.14 50.82
CA ALA A 13 -0.18 38.18 50.23
C ALA A 13 0.28 39.66 49.98
N GLY A 14 -0.02 40.15 48.76
CA GLY A 14 -0.10 41.58 48.41
C GLY A 14 -0.79 41.81 47.05
N ILE A 15 -1.78 42.70 47.00
CA ILE A 15 -2.52 43.14 45.80
C ILE A 15 -2.34 44.67 45.68
N VAL A 16 -2.34 45.26 44.47
CA VAL A 16 -3.08 46.51 44.07
C VAL A 16 -2.54 47.18 42.79
N ALA A 17 -3.49 47.54 41.92
CA ALA A 17 -3.54 48.60 40.88
C ALA A 17 -2.57 48.65 39.67
N LEU A 18 -3.18 48.98 38.54
CA LEU A 18 -2.54 49.52 37.34
C LEU A 18 -2.12 51.00 37.55
N SER A 19 -1.16 51.46 36.75
CA SER A 19 -1.13 52.84 36.26
C SER A 19 -0.58 52.89 34.83
N SER A 20 -1.08 53.81 34.01
CA SER A 20 -0.76 53.94 32.59
C SER A 20 0.11 55.18 32.33
N PHE A 21 1.12 55.03 31.48
CA PHE A 21 1.94 56.13 30.93
C PHE A 21 2.17 55.93 29.44
N PHE A 22 2.62 57.00 28.75
CA PHE A 22 2.15 57.29 27.40
C PHE A 22 3.27 57.91 26.52
N VAL A 23 3.71 57.19 25.47
CA VAL A 23 4.34 57.73 24.23
C VAL A 23 5.79 58.29 24.46
N PRO A 24 6.76 58.34 23.50
CA PRO A 24 6.62 58.36 22.04
C PRO A 24 7.41 57.33 21.19
N GLU A 25 6.98 57.31 19.93
CA GLU A 25 7.60 56.80 18.71
C GLU A 25 8.87 57.57 18.30
N GLN A 26 9.94 56.88 17.91
CA GLN A 26 10.98 57.35 16.97
C GLN A 26 11.54 56.19 16.14
N ALA A 27 11.96 56.48 14.91
CA ALA A 27 12.34 55.48 13.90
C ALA A 27 13.80 55.01 14.02
N ILE A 28 14.05 53.75 13.61
CA ILE A 28 15.38 53.21 13.29
C ILE A 28 15.31 52.65 11.87
N ALA A 29 16.37 52.89 11.08
CA ALA A 29 16.39 52.60 9.65
C ALA A 29 17.07 51.27 9.30
N SER A 30 16.63 50.71 8.17
CA SER A 30 17.33 49.76 7.29
C SER A 30 18.68 49.22 7.77
N GLN A 31 18.70 47.94 8.16
CA GLN A 31 19.91 47.11 8.11
C GLN A 31 19.62 45.80 7.37
N LEU A 32 20.36 45.64 6.29
CA LEU A 32 20.43 44.53 5.33
C LEU A 32 20.27 43.13 5.97
N PHE A 33 19.35 42.34 5.42
CA PHE A 33 19.41 40.88 5.54
C PHE A 33 20.48 40.34 4.58
N PRO A 34 21.28 39.31 4.96
CA PRO A 34 22.14 38.60 4.01
C PRO A 34 21.29 37.71 3.08
N GLU A 35 21.68 37.62 1.81
CA GLU A 35 21.14 36.61 0.90
C GLU A 35 21.59 35.22 1.36
N VAL A 36 20.63 34.38 1.76
CA VAL A 36 20.88 32.94 1.91
C VAL A 36 20.88 32.35 0.50
N VAL A 37 22.08 32.05 0.00
CA VAL A 37 22.25 31.34 -1.27
C VAL A 37 21.72 29.93 -1.10
N LEU A 38 20.62 29.61 -1.79
CA LEU A 38 20.12 28.25 -1.92
C LEU A 38 21.07 27.45 -2.83
N SER A 39 21.98 26.70 -2.23
CA SER A 39 22.78 25.69 -2.93
C SER A 39 21.89 24.49 -3.26
N SER A 40 21.52 24.37 -4.54
CA SER A 40 20.62 23.34 -5.06
C SER A 40 21.33 22.01 -5.27
N GLU A 41 21.43 21.20 -4.22
CA GLU A 41 21.79 19.77 -4.29
C GLU A 41 20.71 18.97 -3.54
N GLU A 42 19.51 18.96 -4.12
CA GLU A 42 18.35 18.18 -3.67
C GLU A 42 18.51 16.75 -4.23
N GLU A 43 19.15 15.87 -3.46
CA GLU A 43 19.36 14.48 -3.86
C GLU A 43 18.02 13.73 -3.95
N ALA A 44 17.69 13.26 -5.16
CA ALA A 44 16.47 12.51 -5.44
C ALA A 44 16.56 11.04 -4.95
N GLY A 45 16.75 10.86 -3.64
CA GLY A 45 17.01 9.56 -3.00
C GLY A 45 16.16 9.22 -1.77
N ASP A 46 15.27 10.11 -1.32
CA ASP A 46 14.47 9.92 -0.08
C ASP A 46 12.95 9.90 -0.35
N ALA A 47 12.53 10.01 -1.62
CA ALA A 47 11.14 10.23 -2.01
C ALA A 47 10.25 8.98 -2.02
N LEU A 48 10.83 7.76 -2.00
CA LEU A 48 10.08 6.50 -2.04
C LEU A 48 9.60 6.04 -0.65
N LYS A 49 10.44 6.20 0.38
CA LYS A 49 10.38 5.58 1.73
C LYS A 49 9.10 5.70 2.55
N ASN A 50 8.06 6.39 2.07
CA ASN A 50 6.80 6.58 2.79
C ASN A 50 5.56 6.37 1.90
N ASP A 51 5.71 5.81 0.69
CA ASP A 51 4.58 5.52 -0.21
C ASP A 51 3.98 4.12 0.06
N VAL A 52 2.78 3.86 -0.48
CA VAL A 52 2.03 2.61 -0.32
C VAL A 52 1.70 1.99 -1.67
N VAL A 53 2.34 0.88 -2.01
CA VAL A 53 1.89 0.06 -3.15
C VAL A 53 0.73 -0.82 -2.71
N CYS A 54 -0.37 -0.78 -3.46
CA CYS A 54 -1.56 -1.60 -3.22
C CYS A 54 -1.55 -2.79 -4.18
N LEU A 55 -1.42 -4.00 -3.64
CA LEU A 55 -1.33 -5.25 -4.38
C LEU A 55 -2.56 -6.13 -4.10
N ASP A 56 -3.11 -6.72 -5.15
CA ASP A 56 -4.27 -7.61 -5.11
C ASP A 56 -3.84 -9.05 -5.44
N ILE A 57 -4.03 -9.97 -4.51
CA ILE A 57 -3.59 -11.38 -4.66
C ILE A 57 -4.38 -12.14 -5.74
N SER A 58 -5.55 -11.64 -6.17
CA SER A 58 -6.34 -12.30 -7.22
C SER A 58 -5.72 -12.17 -8.63
N GLN A 59 -4.64 -11.40 -8.75
CA GLN A 59 -3.95 -11.09 -10.01
C GLN A 59 -2.68 -11.94 -10.25
N GLY A 60 -2.39 -12.90 -9.37
CA GLY A 60 -1.16 -13.71 -9.39
C GLY A 60 -0.37 -13.57 -8.10
N ASP A 61 0.77 -14.28 -8.05
CA ASP A 61 1.76 -14.21 -6.97
C ASP A 61 2.23 -12.78 -6.68
N ILE A 62 2.81 -12.61 -5.49
CA ILE A 62 3.46 -11.38 -5.05
C ILE A 62 4.85 -11.74 -4.51
N TYR A 63 5.89 -11.31 -5.20
CA TYR A 63 7.28 -11.41 -4.75
C TYR A 63 7.75 -10.03 -4.27
N ILE A 64 8.42 -9.97 -3.12
CA ILE A 64 8.94 -8.74 -2.49
C ILE A 64 10.41 -8.98 -2.13
N SER A 65 11.27 -8.00 -2.37
CA SER A 65 12.72 -8.05 -2.16
C SER A 65 13.26 -6.67 -1.80
N SER A 66 14.50 -6.58 -1.34
CA SER A 66 15.20 -5.30 -1.09
C SER A 66 15.34 -4.38 -2.32
N GLU A 67 15.15 -4.89 -3.54
CA GLU A 67 15.14 -4.07 -4.78
C GLU A 67 13.72 -3.67 -5.24
N GLY A 68 12.65 -4.25 -4.69
CA GLY A 68 11.26 -4.00 -5.08
C GLY A 68 10.41 -5.27 -5.19
N TYR A 69 9.36 -5.25 -6.02
CA TYR A 69 8.38 -6.34 -6.13
C TYR A 69 8.11 -6.82 -7.56
N SER A 70 7.69 -8.08 -7.74
CA SER A 70 7.13 -8.60 -9.00
C SER A 70 5.82 -9.35 -8.79
N ARG A 71 5.16 -9.69 -9.91
CA ARG A 71 4.02 -10.63 -9.99
C ARG A 71 4.32 -11.86 -10.84
N GLU A 72 5.58 -12.03 -11.21
CA GLU A 72 6.09 -13.12 -12.06
C GLU A 72 7.42 -13.60 -11.47
N ASP A 73 7.63 -14.92 -11.46
CA ASP A 73 8.89 -15.60 -11.07
C ASP A 73 9.97 -15.49 -12.17
N ASP A 74 9.94 -14.41 -12.96
CA ASP A 74 10.86 -14.15 -14.07
C ASP A 74 12.04 -13.24 -13.65
N GLY A 75 11.96 -12.63 -12.46
CA GLY A 75 12.94 -11.66 -11.94
C GLY A 75 12.73 -10.22 -12.41
N THR A 76 11.64 -9.90 -13.12
CA THR A 76 11.33 -8.52 -13.56
C THR A 76 10.70 -7.72 -12.41
N LEU A 77 11.56 -7.20 -11.54
CA LEU A 77 11.15 -6.35 -10.42
C LEU A 77 10.69 -4.96 -10.87
N THR A 78 9.59 -4.50 -10.29
CA THR A 78 9.20 -3.09 -10.21
C THR A 78 9.87 -2.49 -8.98
N ALA A 79 10.84 -1.60 -9.20
CA ALA A 79 11.61 -0.98 -8.13
C ALA A 79 10.70 -0.15 -7.20
N PHE A 80 10.73 -0.47 -5.90
CA PHE A 80 9.91 0.17 -4.87
C PHE A 80 10.55 0.01 -3.48
N GLU A 81 10.43 1.03 -2.65
CA GLU A 81 10.80 1.01 -1.23
C GLU A 81 9.67 1.74 -0.49
N GLY A 82 9.08 1.14 0.55
CA GLY A 82 7.90 1.67 1.21
C GLY A 82 7.03 0.57 1.82
N VAL A 83 5.72 0.81 1.90
CA VAL A 83 4.76 -0.11 2.52
C VAL A 83 4.00 -0.91 1.47
N TYR A 84 3.93 -2.23 1.65
CA TYR A 84 3.19 -3.15 0.77
C TYR A 84 1.82 -3.46 1.37
N ARG A 85 0.74 -2.88 0.83
CA ARG A 85 -0.64 -3.16 1.25
C ARG A 85 -1.23 -4.26 0.36
N ILE A 86 -1.39 -5.46 0.90
CA ILE A 86 -1.84 -6.65 0.18
C ILE A 86 -3.28 -7.02 0.58
N SER A 87 -4.14 -7.21 -0.42
CA SER A 87 -5.58 -7.47 -0.23
C SER A 87 -6.12 -8.43 -1.29
N GLY A 88 -7.40 -8.80 -1.20
CA GLY A 88 -8.10 -9.58 -2.22
C GLY A 88 -8.35 -11.05 -1.85
N ASN A 89 -8.81 -11.85 -2.81
CA ASN A 89 -9.25 -13.23 -2.59
C ASN A 89 -8.67 -14.18 -3.65
N SER A 90 -7.95 -15.22 -3.22
CA SER A 90 -7.44 -16.30 -4.08
C SER A 90 -7.87 -17.68 -3.59
N ARG A 91 -8.11 -18.59 -4.55
CA ARG A 91 -8.20 -20.05 -4.37
C ARG A 91 -7.30 -20.82 -5.34
N GLU A 92 -6.50 -20.09 -6.11
CA GLU A 92 -5.46 -20.66 -6.96
C GLU A 92 -4.21 -20.91 -6.09
N ASP A 93 -3.12 -21.38 -6.71
CA ASP A 93 -1.85 -21.67 -6.04
C ASP A 93 -1.05 -20.43 -5.60
N TYR A 94 -1.53 -19.22 -5.94
CA TYR A 94 -0.83 -17.94 -5.67
C TYR A 94 -0.48 -17.73 -4.20
N GLY A 95 0.75 -17.27 -3.95
CA GLY A 95 1.30 -16.95 -2.63
C GLY A 95 1.95 -15.56 -2.53
N ILE A 96 2.40 -15.23 -1.32
CA ILE A 96 3.18 -14.03 -1.00
C ILE A 96 4.58 -14.47 -0.56
N TYR A 97 5.61 -13.98 -1.25
CA TYR A 97 7.00 -14.38 -1.06
C TYR A 97 7.85 -13.14 -0.75
N ILE A 98 8.26 -12.99 0.50
CA ILE A 98 9.13 -11.90 0.94
C ILE A 98 10.53 -12.50 1.00
N LEU A 99 11.38 -12.17 0.04
CA LEU A 99 12.59 -12.94 -0.31
C LEU A 99 13.81 -12.55 0.54
N ASP A 100 14.02 -11.25 0.72
CA ASP A 100 15.15 -10.66 1.44
C ASP A 100 14.85 -9.20 1.84
N GLY A 101 15.59 -8.66 2.83
CA GLY A 101 15.59 -7.24 3.16
C GLY A 101 14.82 -6.87 4.44
N ILE A 102 14.40 -5.61 4.52
CA ILE A 102 13.64 -5.05 5.65
C ILE A 102 12.34 -4.47 5.10
N HIS A 103 11.19 -5.02 5.50
CA HIS A 103 9.89 -4.71 4.89
C HIS A 103 8.79 -4.38 5.90
N THR A 104 7.86 -3.52 5.46
CA THR A 104 6.57 -3.32 6.14
C THR A 104 5.45 -3.77 5.21
N VAL A 105 4.70 -4.79 5.62
CA VAL A 105 3.59 -5.37 4.86
C VAL A 105 2.31 -5.24 5.67
N ILE A 106 1.22 -4.85 5.01
CA ILE A 106 -0.12 -4.78 5.60
C ILE A 106 -1.01 -5.79 4.89
N LEU A 107 -1.56 -6.76 5.63
CA LEU A 107 -2.63 -7.62 5.14
C LEU A 107 -3.97 -6.95 5.44
N ASP A 108 -4.76 -6.70 4.40
CA ASP A 108 -5.99 -5.90 4.45
C ASP A 108 -7.16 -6.63 3.79
N ASP A 109 -8.05 -7.22 4.60
CA ASP A 109 -9.15 -8.10 4.17
C ASP A 109 -8.69 -9.21 3.18
N LEU A 110 -7.50 -9.76 3.41
CA LEU A 110 -6.85 -10.75 2.53
C LEU A 110 -7.41 -12.16 2.73
N THR A 111 -7.58 -12.94 1.66
CA THR A 111 -7.86 -14.38 1.76
C THR A 111 -7.10 -15.17 0.72
N ILE A 112 -6.28 -16.11 1.20
CA ILE A 112 -5.66 -17.17 0.41
C ILE A 112 -6.17 -18.52 0.94
N ASP A 113 -6.94 -19.22 0.11
CA ASP A 113 -7.71 -20.43 0.48
C ASP A 113 -7.29 -21.63 -0.40
N GLN A 114 -6.07 -22.14 -0.17
CA GLN A 114 -5.40 -23.20 -0.94
C GLN A 114 -5.76 -24.62 -0.47
N ARG A 115 -6.77 -24.79 0.39
CA ARG A 115 -7.11 -26.05 1.11
C ARG A 115 -7.43 -27.25 0.22
N THR A 116 -7.77 -27.01 -1.04
CA THR A 116 -8.04 -28.04 -2.06
C THR A 116 -6.83 -28.39 -2.93
N LEU A 117 -5.70 -27.70 -2.71
CA LEU A 117 -4.46 -27.82 -3.45
C LEU A 117 -3.41 -28.63 -2.68
N ARG A 118 -2.23 -28.79 -3.27
CA ARG A 118 -1.09 -29.54 -2.76
C ARG A 118 0.17 -28.76 -3.05
N GLN A 119 1.11 -28.74 -2.11
CA GLN A 119 2.40 -28.04 -2.29
C GLN A 119 2.30 -26.52 -2.48
N CYS A 120 1.24 -25.92 -1.94
CA CYS A 120 1.04 -24.46 -1.92
C CYS A 120 1.18 -23.95 -0.49
N CYS A 121 1.94 -22.88 -0.30
CA CYS A 121 2.05 -22.14 0.94
C CYS A 121 1.53 -20.71 0.70
N PRO A 122 0.62 -20.17 1.54
CA PRO A 122 0.06 -18.84 1.32
C PRO A 122 1.07 -17.70 1.47
N MET A 123 2.04 -17.84 2.38
CA MET A 123 3.00 -16.79 2.69
C MET A 123 4.34 -17.38 3.17
N ILE A 124 5.45 -16.90 2.61
CA ILE A 124 6.82 -17.26 3.00
C ILE A 124 7.63 -15.99 3.27
N VAL A 125 8.37 -15.98 4.38
CA VAL A 125 9.39 -14.98 4.73
C VAL A 125 10.76 -15.65 4.63
N GLY A 126 11.61 -15.13 3.76
CA GLY A 126 12.93 -15.65 3.37
C GLY A 126 14.03 -15.46 4.42
N GLU A 127 15.16 -16.09 4.16
CA GLU A 127 16.34 -16.14 5.04
C GLU A 127 16.85 -14.71 5.37
N ASP A 128 17.30 -14.48 6.61
CA ASP A 128 17.81 -13.18 7.10
C ASP A 128 16.86 -11.95 6.90
N CYS A 129 15.56 -12.16 6.66
CA CYS A 129 14.61 -11.07 6.40
C CYS A 129 14.01 -10.47 7.69
N ASP A 130 13.98 -9.14 7.80
CA ASP A 130 13.22 -8.39 8.83
C ASP A 130 11.84 -7.97 8.26
N LEU A 131 10.75 -8.39 8.91
CA LEU A 131 9.38 -8.09 8.50
C LEU A 131 8.54 -7.52 9.65
N THR A 132 8.03 -6.30 9.49
CA THR A 132 6.88 -5.81 10.25
C THR A 132 5.59 -6.16 9.48
N LEU A 133 4.74 -7.00 10.05
CA LEU A 133 3.50 -7.49 9.46
C LEU A 133 2.28 -6.90 10.18
N TYR A 134 1.68 -5.87 9.59
CA TYR A 134 0.45 -5.27 10.08
C TYR A 134 -0.79 -6.01 9.59
N LEU A 135 -1.77 -6.16 10.48
CA LEU A 135 -3.05 -6.82 10.21
C LEU A 135 -4.19 -5.81 10.30
N HIS A 136 -4.99 -5.71 9.23
CA HIS A 136 -6.22 -4.92 9.14
C HIS A 136 -7.35 -5.75 8.51
N GLY A 137 -8.58 -5.62 9.02
CA GLY A 137 -9.71 -6.42 8.53
C GLY A 137 -9.61 -7.91 8.86
N ASP A 138 -10.32 -8.77 8.13
CA ASP A 138 -10.33 -10.22 8.35
C ASP A 138 -9.42 -10.95 7.35
N ASN A 139 -8.30 -11.49 7.84
CA ASN A 139 -7.25 -12.10 7.04
C ASN A 139 -7.23 -13.63 7.15
N VAL A 140 -7.00 -14.34 6.05
CA VAL A 140 -7.03 -15.81 5.97
C VAL A 140 -5.86 -16.33 5.14
N LEU A 141 -5.06 -17.22 5.75
CA LEU A 141 -3.92 -17.91 5.11
C LEU A 141 -4.05 -19.42 5.36
N PHE A 142 -4.80 -20.12 4.50
CA PHE A 142 -5.01 -21.56 4.59
C PHE A 142 -4.24 -22.30 3.50
N ALA A 143 -3.29 -23.14 3.90
CA ALA A 143 -2.34 -23.81 3.00
C ALA A 143 -2.90 -25.03 2.25
N GLY A 144 -2.13 -25.49 1.26
CA GLY A 144 -2.33 -26.79 0.62
C GLY A 144 -1.82 -27.95 1.47
N ALA A 145 -2.15 -29.19 1.07
CA ALA A 145 -1.73 -30.38 1.81
C ALA A 145 -0.20 -30.50 1.93
N GLY A 146 0.25 -30.73 3.17
CA GLY A 146 1.65 -30.88 3.59
C GLY A 146 2.36 -29.60 4.07
N TYR A 147 1.67 -28.45 4.07
CA TYR A 147 2.29 -27.12 4.22
C TYR A 147 1.57 -26.28 5.28
N SER A 148 2.25 -25.21 5.72
CA SER A 148 1.84 -24.28 6.77
C SER A 148 1.28 -22.98 6.17
N GLY A 149 0.44 -22.25 6.93
CA GLY A 149 -0.20 -21.01 6.46
C GLY A 149 0.78 -19.85 6.30
N LEU A 150 1.83 -19.84 7.14
CA LEU A 150 3.00 -18.98 7.06
C LEU A 150 4.25 -19.85 7.27
N VAL A 151 5.33 -19.56 6.56
CA VAL A 151 6.67 -20.14 6.79
C VAL A 151 7.65 -19.00 7.05
N VAL A 152 8.45 -19.10 8.11
CA VAL A 152 9.52 -18.17 8.47
C VAL A 152 10.85 -18.90 8.42
N ARG A 153 11.74 -18.47 7.51
CA ARG A 153 13.02 -19.12 7.20
C ARG A 153 14.15 -18.79 8.17
N ASP A 154 15.24 -19.55 8.06
CA ASP A 154 16.48 -19.44 8.85
C ASP A 154 16.89 -17.98 9.12
N GLY A 155 17.11 -17.64 10.39
CA GLY A 155 17.52 -16.30 10.84
C GLY A 155 16.49 -15.16 10.70
N ALA A 156 15.34 -15.37 10.07
CA ALA A 156 14.37 -14.32 9.78
C ALA A 156 13.57 -13.85 11.01
N SER A 157 13.07 -12.61 10.97
CA SER A 157 12.45 -11.90 12.08
C SER A 157 11.09 -11.34 11.65
N VAL A 158 10.00 -11.80 12.29
CA VAL A 158 8.62 -11.37 11.97
C VAL A 158 7.95 -10.75 13.18
N ASP A 159 7.67 -9.45 13.12
CA ASP A 159 6.88 -8.71 14.11
C ASP A 159 5.43 -8.56 13.63
N ILE A 160 4.51 -9.37 14.18
CA ILE A 160 3.08 -9.31 13.82
C ILE A 160 2.36 -8.31 14.73
N GLN A 161 1.69 -7.34 14.12
CA GLN A 161 1.03 -6.22 14.78
C GLN A 161 -0.41 -6.08 14.28
N GLY A 162 -1.38 -5.80 15.16
CA GLY A 162 -2.80 -5.69 14.81
C GLY A 162 -3.38 -4.31 15.11
N PHE A 163 -4.18 -3.76 14.20
CA PHE A 163 -4.77 -2.42 14.37
C PHE A 163 -6.26 -2.36 13.99
N GLY A 164 -7.03 -1.60 14.76
CA GLY A 164 -8.48 -1.54 14.59
C GLY A 164 -9.13 -2.83 15.04
N LEU A 165 -10.20 -3.24 14.36
CA LEU A 165 -10.88 -4.51 14.57
C LEU A 165 -10.55 -5.45 13.40
N GLY A 166 -10.19 -6.69 13.69
CA GLY A 166 -9.92 -7.68 12.66
C GLY A 166 -9.46 -9.03 13.19
N SER A 167 -8.98 -9.88 12.29
CA SER A 167 -8.38 -11.16 12.62
C SER A 167 -7.36 -11.62 11.59
N ILE A 168 -6.52 -12.58 11.98
CA ILE A 168 -5.81 -13.47 11.05
C ILE A 168 -6.12 -14.92 11.42
N ALA A 169 -6.43 -15.75 10.43
CA ALA A 169 -6.64 -17.18 10.58
C ALA A 169 -5.68 -17.97 9.68
N LEU A 170 -4.72 -18.66 10.29
CA LEU A 170 -3.71 -19.51 9.67
C LEU A 170 -4.10 -20.99 9.81
N MET A 171 -3.91 -21.78 8.76
CA MET A 171 -4.16 -23.22 8.82
C MET A 171 -3.17 -24.01 7.98
N ALA A 172 -2.53 -24.98 8.62
CA ALA A 172 -1.77 -26.03 7.97
C ALA A 172 -2.62 -27.27 7.70
N TYR A 173 -2.17 -28.11 6.77
CA TYR A 173 -2.85 -29.36 6.40
C TYR A 173 -1.91 -30.55 6.51
N PRO A 174 -1.83 -31.21 7.69
CA PRO A 174 -0.85 -32.26 7.94
C PRO A 174 -0.96 -33.43 6.95
N GLU A 175 0.12 -33.71 6.21
CA GLU A 175 0.21 -34.85 5.29
C GLU A 175 1.31 -35.84 5.70
N ASN A 176 1.00 -37.13 5.61
CA ASN A 176 1.95 -38.20 5.89
C ASN A 176 2.67 -38.62 4.60
N THR A 177 3.96 -38.31 4.51
CA THR A 177 4.79 -38.54 3.31
C THR A 177 5.39 -39.95 3.25
N GLY A 178 5.19 -40.76 4.29
CA GLY A 178 5.90 -42.03 4.51
C GLY A 178 7.29 -41.86 5.14
N GLU A 179 7.88 -40.67 5.06
CA GLU A 179 9.11 -40.28 5.78
C GLU A 179 8.78 -39.58 7.11
N GLY A 180 7.66 -38.85 7.17
CA GLY A 180 7.16 -38.20 8.37
C GLY A 180 5.73 -37.68 8.23
N LEU A 181 5.33 -36.83 9.17
CA LEU A 181 4.17 -35.95 9.07
C LEU A 181 4.70 -34.53 8.84
N VAL A 182 4.21 -33.83 7.81
CA VAL A 182 4.65 -32.48 7.42
C VAL A 182 3.46 -31.52 7.34
N GLY A 183 3.69 -30.22 7.53
CA GLY A 183 2.62 -29.22 7.65
C GLY A 183 1.83 -29.39 8.95
N THR A 184 2.53 -29.58 10.07
CA THR A 184 1.92 -29.83 11.39
C THR A 184 1.48 -28.57 12.12
N SER A 185 2.08 -27.43 11.81
CA SER A 185 1.89 -26.16 12.51
C SER A 185 1.34 -25.08 11.57
N ALA A 186 0.32 -24.34 11.98
CA ALA A 186 -0.23 -23.19 11.25
C ALA A 186 0.84 -22.16 10.82
N ILE A 187 1.90 -21.99 11.62
CA ILE A 187 3.14 -21.28 11.26
C ILE A 187 4.30 -22.26 11.37
N ASP A 188 5.14 -22.33 10.32
CA ASP A 188 6.44 -23.01 10.36
C ASP A 188 7.55 -22.00 10.67
N VAL A 189 8.52 -22.37 11.49
CA VAL A 189 9.62 -21.49 11.94
C VAL A 189 10.91 -22.30 11.97
N GLU A 190 11.90 -21.91 11.16
CA GLU A 190 13.18 -22.61 11.01
C GLU A 190 14.20 -22.22 12.11
N GLU A 191 15.47 -22.66 11.98
CA GLU A 191 16.51 -22.44 13.00
C GLU A 191 16.92 -20.96 13.08
N ASP A 192 17.29 -20.50 14.29
CA ASP A 192 17.59 -19.09 14.66
C ASP A 192 16.55 -18.00 14.29
N ALA A 193 15.45 -18.35 13.62
CA ALA A 193 14.34 -17.47 13.26
C ALA A 193 13.46 -17.09 14.48
N CYS A 194 12.77 -15.95 14.41
CA CYS A 194 11.88 -15.50 15.47
C CYS A 194 10.58 -14.84 14.98
N ILE A 195 9.54 -14.97 15.80
CA ILE A 195 8.22 -14.38 15.58
C ILE A 195 7.72 -13.71 16.87
N GLN A 196 7.22 -12.48 16.73
CA GLN A 196 6.52 -11.75 17.78
C GLN A 196 5.04 -11.65 17.40
N TYR A 197 4.16 -11.80 18.39
CA TYR A 197 2.71 -11.75 18.23
C TYR A 197 2.17 -10.42 18.77
N PRO A 198 0.99 -9.95 18.32
CA PRO A 198 0.44 -8.69 18.78
C PRO A 198 0.31 -8.61 20.31
N GLU A 199 0.89 -7.59 20.93
CA GLU A 199 0.73 -7.28 22.36
C GLU A 199 -0.24 -6.12 22.58
N THR A 200 -0.95 -6.11 23.71
CA THR A 200 -1.88 -5.03 24.09
C THR A 200 -1.10 -3.80 24.57
N ILE A 201 -1.31 -2.63 23.95
CA ILE A 201 -0.54 -1.41 24.23
C ILE A 201 -1.28 -0.49 25.22
N GLY A 202 -2.61 -0.52 25.24
CA GLY A 202 -3.47 0.26 26.15
C GLY A 202 -4.56 -0.55 26.85
N ASP A 203 -5.13 0.03 27.91
CA ASP A 203 -6.20 -0.58 28.75
C ASP A 203 -7.53 -0.88 28.00
N GLU A 204 -7.66 -0.41 26.76
CA GLU A 204 -8.84 -0.61 25.89
C GLU A 204 -8.58 -1.64 24.77
N ASP A 205 -7.36 -2.18 24.65
CA ASP A 205 -7.01 -3.15 23.62
C ASP A 205 -7.39 -4.58 24.03
N GLU A 206 -8.04 -5.32 23.14
CA GLU A 206 -8.35 -6.75 23.34
C GLU A 206 -7.68 -7.56 22.23
N ILE A 207 -6.82 -8.52 22.61
CA ILE A 207 -6.15 -9.45 21.70
C ILE A 207 -6.37 -10.86 22.24
N ASP A 208 -6.81 -11.75 21.36
CA ASP A 208 -7.23 -13.09 21.70
C ASP A 208 -6.65 -14.11 20.72
N ILE A 209 -5.98 -15.13 21.28
CA ILE A 209 -5.35 -16.21 20.51
C ILE A 209 -6.20 -17.48 20.68
N TYR A 210 -6.50 -18.13 19.57
CA TYR A 210 -7.24 -19.40 19.48
C TYR A 210 -6.42 -20.42 18.67
N THR A 211 -6.34 -21.67 19.13
CA THR A 211 -5.43 -22.66 18.55
C THR A 211 -5.95 -24.11 18.67
N GLY A 212 -5.34 -25.06 17.96
CA GLY A 212 -5.60 -26.50 18.09
C GLY A 212 -5.63 -27.27 16.75
N ASP A 213 -6.05 -28.53 16.78
CA ASP A 213 -6.14 -29.44 15.61
C ASP A 213 -6.86 -28.83 14.38
N ASN A 214 -7.88 -28.00 14.59
CA ASN A 214 -8.72 -27.46 13.52
C ASN A 214 -9.62 -26.27 13.92
N ARG A 215 -10.01 -25.47 12.92
CA ARG A 215 -10.88 -24.28 13.04
C ARG A 215 -12.34 -24.51 13.49
N LEU A 216 -12.81 -25.75 13.65
CA LEU A 216 -14.21 -26.01 14.02
C LEU A 216 -14.42 -26.09 15.54
N SER A 217 -13.35 -26.26 16.31
CA SER A 217 -13.36 -26.26 17.78
C SER A 217 -11.99 -25.86 18.33
N PRO A 218 -11.48 -24.65 18.02
CA PRO A 218 -10.22 -24.18 18.60
C PRO A 218 -10.41 -23.79 20.07
N GLU A 219 -9.35 -23.92 20.86
CA GLU A 219 -9.32 -23.49 22.26
C GLU A 219 -8.59 -22.15 22.41
N ARG A 220 -9.05 -21.30 23.34
CA ARG A 220 -8.40 -20.01 23.65
C ARG A 220 -7.10 -20.27 24.39
N ALA A 221 -6.00 -19.71 23.88
CA ALA A 221 -4.66 -19.86 24.45
C ALA A 221 -4.04 -18.50 24.82
N CYS A 222 -2.97 -18.52 25.61
CA CYS A 222 -2.17 -17.33 25.94
C CYS A 222 -0.91 -17.20 25.06
N THR A 223 -0.56 -18.27 24.34
CA THR A 223 0.57 -18.39 23.41
C THR A 223 0.15 -19.33 22.29
N TYR A 224 0.73 -19.15 21.09
CA TYR A 224 0.69 -20.20 20.08
C TYR A 224 1.62 -21.35 20.46
N ASN A 225 1.21 -22.59 20.20
CA ASN A 225 1.90 -23.81 20.62
C ASN A 225 2.07 -24.80 19.45
N GLU A 226 2.43 -24.32 18.25
CA GLU A 226 2.75 -25.14 17.06
C GLU A 226 1.60 -26.01 16.51
N GLU A 227 0.35 -25.74 16.91
CA GLU A 227 -0.85 -26.48 16.48
C GLU A 227 -1.22 -26.23 14.99
N PRO A 228 -1.93 -27.16 14.30
CA PRO A 228 -2.31 -27.01 12.89
C PRO A 228 -3.20 -25.81 12.56
N TYR A 229 -3.91 -25.25 13.54
CA TYR A 229 -4.69 -24.02 13.42
C TYR A 229 -4.25 -22.96 14.43
N LEU A 230 -4.18 -21.72 13.94
CA LEU A 230 -4.00 -20.50 14.72
C LEU A 230 -4.99 -19.45 14.22
N GLN A 231 -5.70 -18.81 15.13
CA GLN A 231 -6.41 -17.58 14.86
C GLN A 231 -6.07 -16.54 15.91
N ILE A 232 -5.74 -15.32 15.49
CA ILE A 232 -5.59 -14.17 16.35
C ILE A 232 -6.71 -13.19 15.99
N THR A 233 -7.53 -12.81 16.97
CA THR A 233 -8.55 -11.77 16.84
C THR A 233 -8.13 -10.56 17.66
N TYR A 234 -8.22 -9.37 17.10
CA TYR A 234 -7.74 -8.14 17.74
C TYR A 234 -8.75 -7.00 17.61
N SER A 235 -8.80 -6.19 18.67
CA SER A 235 -9.51 -4.92 18.78
C SER A 235 -8.56 -3.92 19.45
N VAL A 236 -7.66 -3.33 18.66
CA VAL A 236 -6.58 -2.44 19.12
C VAL A 236 -6.88 -0.99 18.74
N SER A 237 -6.71 -0.08 19.69
CA SER A 237 -7.10 1.34 19.63
C SER A 237 -6.18 2.17 18.72
N HIS A 238 -6.37 2.02 17.40
CA HIS A 238 -5.55 2.69 16.40
C HIS A 238 -6.05 4.11 16.04
N ARG A 239 -5.11 5.04 15.80
CA ARG A 239 -5.37 6.39 15.27
C ARG A 239 -4.38 6.68 14.15
N CYS A 240 -4.89 6.93 12.94
CA CYS A 240 -4.06 7.21 11.78
C CYS A 240 -3.29 8.53 11.96
N THR A 241 -2.01 8.44 12.34
CA THR A 241 -1.12 9.60 12.52
C THR A 241 0.14 9.50 11.66
N VAL A 242 0.64 8.30 11.37
CA VAL A 242 1.63 8.09 10.31
C VAL A 242 0.89 7.92 8.99
N LEU A 243 1.10 8.86 8.06
CA LEU A 243 0.41 8.94 6.77
C LEU A 243 1.41 8.91 5.61
N SER A 244 0.99 8.32 4.49
CA SER A 244 1.66 8.47 3.20
C SER A 244 1.58 9.93 2.69
N PRO A 245 2.26 10.28 1.58
CA PRO A 245 2.11 11.58 0.92
C PRO A 245 0.64 12.01 0.71
N GLU A 246 0.40 13.33 0.64
CA GLU A 246 -0.96 13.83 0.39
C GLU A 246 -1.49 13.36 -0.97
N ALA A 247 -2.75 12.92 -1.00
CA ALA A 247 -3.38 12.36 -2.19
C ALA A 247 -3.32 13.31 -3.39
N ASP A 248 -2.79 12.82 -4.51
CA ASP A 248 -2.75 13.51 -5.80
C ASP A 248 -3.79 12.88 -6.75
N CYS A 249 -3.67 13.00 -8.08
CA CYS A 249 -4.62 12.39 -9.02
C CYS A 249 -4.27 10.94 -9.41
N THR A 250 -3.08 10.49 -9.04
CA THR A 250 -2.49 9.17 -9.30
C THR A 250 -2.49 8.27 -8.07
N HIS A 251 -2.43 8.84 -6.86
CA HIS A 251 -2.29 8.13 -5.58
C HIS A 251 -3.27 8.65 -4.52
N SER A 252 -3.79 7.73 -3.69
CA SER A 252 -4.57 8.08 -2.50
C SER A 252 -3.63 8.25 -1.30
N GLN A 253 -4.06 8.97 -0.26
CA GLN A 253 -3.36 9.04 1.02
C GLN A 253 -3.84 7.91 1.94
N TYR A 254 -2.90 7.11 2.42
CA TYR A 254 -3.11 5.98 3.31
C TYR A 254 -2.50 6.24 4.69
N CYS A 255 -2.96 5.50 5.69
CA CYS A 255 -2.22 5.33 6.94
C CYS A 255 -1.16 4.24 6.75
N LEU A 256 0.10 4.52 7.10
CA LEU A 256 1.20 3.55 6.97
C LEU A 256 1.16 2.45 8.04
N GLU A 257 0.41 2.67 9.12
CA GLU A 257 0.26 1.73 10.23
C GLU A 257 -0.89 0.74 9.97
N CYS A 258 -2.09 1.23 9.63
CA CYS A 258 -3.29 0.37 9.47
C CYS A 258 -3.81 0.21 8.03
N GLY A 259 -3.09 0.69 7.01
CA GLY A 259 -3.43 0.53 5.59
C GLY A 259 -4.68 1.29 5.11
N ARG A 260 -5.52 1.77 6.02
CA ARG A 260 -6.76 2.50 5.72
C ARG A 260 -6.52 3.71 4.81
N GLU A 261 -7.39 3.88 3.81
CA GLU A 261 -7.46 5.12 3.03
C GLU A 261 -7.97 6.29 3.90
N VAL A 262 -7.16 7.34 4.01
CA VAL A 262 -7.43 8.57 4.77
C VAL A 262 -7.94 9.68 3.85
N ARG A 263 -7.47 9.72 2.60
CA ARG A 263 -8.05 10.55 1.51
C ARG A 263 -7.92 9.82 0.17
N GLY A 264 -9.02 9.66 -0.56
CA GLY A 264 -8.99 9.14 -1.92
C GLY A 264 -8.37 10.11 -2.93
N LYS A 265 -7.96 9.57 -4.09
CA LYS A 265 -7.38 10.34 -5.22
C LYS A 265 -8.19 11.59 -5.57
N THR A 266 -7.49 12.69 -5.81
CA THR A 266 -8.06 13.94 -6.31
C THR A 266 -8.43 13.86 -7.80
N PRO A 267 -9.40 14.64 -8.28
CA PRO A 267 -9.71 14.68 -9.71
C PRO A 267 -8.56 15.28 -10.54
N HIS A 268 -8.24 14.67 -11.68
CA HIS A 268 -7.26 15.24 -12.62
C HIS A 268 -7.62 16.67 -13.03
N ILE A 269 -6.66 17.59 -12.89
CA ILE A 269 -6.79 18.97 -13.35
C ILE A 269 -6.40 19.03 -14.82
N ILE A 270 -7.26 19.56 -15.69
CA ILE A 270 -6.96 19.71 -17.13
C ILE A 270 -5.87 20.76 -17.34
N GLY A 271 -4.70 20.33 -17.83
CA GLY A 271 -3.56 21.20 -18.13
C GLY A 271 -3.50 21.60 -19.60
N SER A 272 -3.41 20.61 -20.49
CA SER A 272 -3.50 20.84 -21.93
C SER A 272 -4.92 20.58 -22.44
N ALA A 273 -5.34 21.37 -23.42
CA ALA A 273 -6.60 21.13 -24.12
C ALA A 273 -6.39 20.13 -25.26
N ALA A 274 -7.32 19.18 -25.42
CA ALA A 274 -7.28 18.18 -26.50
C ALA A 274 -7.15 18.83 -27.88
N THR A 275 -6.36 18.19 -28.75
CA THR A 275 -6.17 18.59 -30.15
C THR A 275 -7.03 17.72 -31.07
N CYS A 276 -6.84 17.79 -32.40
CA CYS A 276 -7.53 16.86 -33.31
C CYS A 276 -6.95 15.44 -33.29
N THR A 277 -5.71 15.28 -32.83
CA THR A 277 -4.91 14.04 -32.89
C THR A 277 -4.51 13.50 -31.52
N GLU A 278 -4.48 14.37 -30.50
CA GLU A 278 -4.03 14.05 -29.13
C GLU A 278 -5.12 14.45 -28.13
N GLY A 279 -5.21 13.71 -27.03
CA GLY A 279 -6.16 13.98 -25.95
C GLY A 279 -5.79 15.18 -25.09
N ALA A 280 -6.66 15.52 -24.13
CA ALA A 280 -6.35 16.49 -23.10
C ALA A 280 -5.46 15.84 -22.04
N THR A 281 -4.42 16.53 -21.55
CA THR A 281 -3.52 15.99 -20.51
C THR A 281 -3.67 16.68 -19.16
N CYS A 282 -3.43 15.93 -18.07
CA CYS A 282 -3.47 16.45 -16.72
C CYS A 282 -2.26 17.38 -16.45
N SER A 283 -2.47 18.50 -15.76
CA SER A 283 -1.39 19.40 -15.31
C SER A 283 -0.55 18.86 -14.16
N VAL A 284 -0.96 17.75 -13.53
CA VAL A 284 -0.32 17.15 -12.34
C VAL A 284 0.48 15.92 -12.75
N CYS A 285 -0.17 14.82 -13.16
CA CYS A 285 0.50 13.58 -13.57
C CYS A 285 0.89 13.50 -15.06
N GLY A 286 0.46 14.46 -15.91
CA GLY A 286 0.73 14.42 -17.36
C GLY A 286 -0.10 13.41 -18.18
N GLU A 287 -0.86 12.52 -17.53
CA GLU A 287 -1.67 11.49 -18.20
C GLU A 287 -2.75 12.08 -19.13
N THR A 288 -3.19 11.29 -20.11
CA THR A 288 -4.28 11.67 -21.02
C THR A 288 -5.64 11.40 -20.37
N VAL A 289 -6.40 12.47 -20.13
CA VAL A 289 -7.63 12.50 -19.32
C VAL A 289 -8.88 12.90 -20.10
N GLY A 290 -8.80 12.91 -21.43
CA GLY A 290 -9.94 13.08 -22.33
C GLY A 290 -9.55 12.85 -23.79
N ASP A 291 -10.50 12.37 -24.61
CA ASP A 291 -10.27 12.00 -26.02
C ASP A 291 -9.74 13.16 -26.88
N ALA A 292 -9.02 12.80 -27.95
CA ALA A 292 -8.76 13.71 -29.05
C ALA A 292 -10.08 14.19 -29.67
N LEU A 293 -10.18 15.49 -30.00
CA LEU A 293 -11.40 16.10 -30.53
C LEU A 293 -11.86 15.48 -31.87
N GLY A 294 -10.94 14.85 -32.59
CA GLY A 294 -11.11 14.26 -33.91
C GLY A 294 -11.22 15.32 -35.01
N HIS A 295 -10.80 14.97 -36.23
CA HIS A 295 -10.95 15.88 -37.37
C HIS A 295 -12.42 15.94 -37.83
N ARG A 296 -13.04 17.12 -37.67
CA ARG A 296 -14.45 17.37 -38.01
C ARG A 296 -14.54 18.21 -39.27
N GLY A 297 -15.44 17.87 -40.19
CA GLY A 297 -15.64 18.62 -41.42
C GLY A 297 -16.46 17.83 -42.46
N VAL A 298 -16.67 18.44 -43.63
CA VAL A 298 -17.42 17.82 -44.73
C VAL A 298 -16.44 17.34 -45.80
N TRP A 299 -16.43 16.02 -46.04
CA TRP A 299 -15.71 15.40 -47.15
C TRP A 299 -16.31 15.83 -48.50
N LYS A 300 -15.44 16.24 -49.42
CA LYS A 300 -15.78 16.66 -50.79
C LYS A 300 -14.98 15.83 -51.78
N LEU A 301 -15.50 15.64 -52.99
CA LEU A 301 -14.77 14.97 -54.07
C LEU A 301 -13.58 15.84 -54.50
N ASP A 302 -12.39 15.24 -54.58
CA ASP A 302 -11.16 15.83 -55.11
C ASP A 302 -10.85 15.27 -56.50
N GLN A 303 -10.70 13.94 -56.59
CA GLN A 303 -10.33 13.24 -57.84
C GLN A 303 -11.00 11.87 -57.96
N VAL A 304 -11.07 11.34 -59.19
CA VAL A 304 -11.58 10.00 -59.50
C VAL A 304 -10.52 9.24 -60.30
N SER A 305 -10.32 7.96 -59.98
CA SER A 305 -9.35 7.08 -60.62
C SER A 305 -9.89 5.65 -60.77
N GLY A 306 -9.13 4.76 -61.42
CA GLY A 306 -9.54 3.36 -61.63
C GLY A 306 -10.87 3.22 -62.36
N ASN A 307 -11.09 3.99 -63.44
CA ASN A 307 -12.32 4.04 -64.23
C ASN A 307 -13.61 4.36 -63.45
N GLY A 308 -13.52 4.98 -62.27
CA GLY A 308 -14.67 5.31 -61.41
C GLY A 308 -14.76 4.47 -60.14
N ARG A 309 -13.97 3.39 -60.05
CA ARG A 309 -13.93 2.52 -58.87
C ARG A 309 -13.36 3.22 -57.63
N TYR A 310 -12.42 4.15 -57.79
CA TYR A 310 -11.81 4.85 -56.67
C TYR A 310 -12.07 6.34 -56.74
N ARG A 311 -12.55 6.92 -55.64
CA ARG A 311 -12.64 8.37 -55.48
C ARG A 311 -11.77 8.85 -54.32
N ARG A 312 -10.96 9.87 -54.58
CA ARG A 312 -10.23 10.62 -53.56
C ARG A 312 -11.14 11.71 -53.05
N GLU A 313 -11.34 11.74 -51.75
CA GLU A 313 -12.08 12.80 -51.05
C GLU A 313 -11.11 13.65 -50.24
N VAL A 314 -11.41 14.95 -50.16
CA VAL A 314 -10.68 15.95 -49.36
C VAL A 314 -11.60 16.55 -48.30
N MET A 315 -11.07 16.83 -47.11
CA MET A 315 -11.79 17.52 -46.05
C MET A 315 -10.84 18.51 -45.38
N ILE A 316 -11.29 19.75 -45.19
CA ILE A 316 -10.59 20.73 -44.35
C ILE A 316 -11.23 20.65 -42.97
N CYS A 317 -10.42 20.40 -41.94
CA CYS A 317 -10.90 20.28 -40.57
C CYS A 317 -11.40 21.63 -40.05
N THR A 318 -12.61 21.69 -39.48
CA THR A 318 -13.20 22.90 -38.88
C THR A 318 -12.67 23.23 -37.48
N VAL A 319 -11.63 22.52 -37.03
CA VAL A 319 -11.00 22.68 -35.71
C VAL A 319 -9.53 23.08 -35.87
N CYS A 320 -8.71 22.23 -36.51
CA CYS A 320 -7.28 22.52 -36.75
C CYS A 320 -6.96 23.14 -38.12
N HIS A 321 -7.93 23.27 -39.03
CA HIS A 321 -7.76 23.74 -40.43
C HIS A 321 -6.82 22.89 -41.32
N GLU A 322 -6.37 21.73 -40.84
CA GLU A 322 -5.62 20.76 -41.62
C GLU A 322 -6.45 20.21 -42.80
N THR A 323 -5.77 19.92 -43.92
CA THR A 323 -6.39 19.37 -45.14
C THR A 323 -6.09 17.88 -45.26
N LEU A 324 -7.12 17.07 -45.05
CA LEU A 324 -7.07 15.61 -44.96
C LEU A 324 -7.57 14.98 -46.25
N TYR A 325 -7.07 13.79 -46.57
CA TYR A 325 -7.45 13.03 -47.75
C TYR A 325 -7.80 11.59 -47.39
N ARG A 326 -8.78 11.01 -48.09
CA ARG A 326 -9.07 9.57 -48.04
C ARG A 326 -9.43 9.03 -49.42
N THR A 327 -9.20 7.74 -49.62
CA THR A 327 -9.64 7.01 -50.82
C THR A 327 -10.82 6.13 -50.46
N VAL A 328 -11.88 6.18 -51.25
CA VAL A 328 -13.08 5.34 -51.11
C VAL A 328 -13.19 4.45 -52.36
N ASP A 329 -13.19 3.13 -52.16
CA ASP A 329 -13.62 2.18 -53.20
C ASP A 329 -15.15 2.27 -53.31
N THR A 330 -15.66 2.56 -54.50
CA THR A 330 -17.10 2.75 -54.76
C THR A 330 -17.82 1.43 -55.01
N GLY A 331 -17.10 0.32 -55.19
CA GLY A 331 -17.64 -1.00 -55.53
C GLY A 331 -18.23 -1.11 -56.95
N GLU A 332 -18.41 0.00 -57.66
CA GLU A 332 -18.94 0.02 -59.02
C GLU A 332 -17.85 -0.24 -60.07
N ASN A 333 -17.67 -1.51 -60.43
CA ASN A 333 -17.24 -1.82 -61.79
C ASN A 333 -18.43 -1.57 -62.73
N LYS A 334 -18.26 -0.67 -63.72
CA LYS A 334 -19.18 -0.41 -64.84
C LYS A 334 -18.44 -0.60 -66.16
#